data_AF-A0A0E9MK25-F1
#
_entry.id   AF-A0A0E9MK25-F1
#
_cell.length_a   1.000
_cell.length_b   1.000
_cell.length_c   1.000
_cell.angle_alpha   90.00
_cell.angle_beta   90.00
_cell.angle_gamma   90.00
#
_symmetry.space_group_name_H-M   'P 1'
#
loop_
_entity.id
_entity.type
_entity.pdbx_description
1 polymer ?
#
loop_
_entity_poly.entity_id
_entity_poly.type
_entity_poly.pdbx_seq_one_letter_code
_entity_poly.pdbx_strand_id
1 'polypeptide(L)'
;MTTATLSPTEARVLKIVGGTFHEDSVGPQAYQRTLEELRADPVGHLRAFTKLFVQNPPNPPLLTELHLAKLLQLTAPIAPEETRKVAAALARRMADSARDREAAYLESTDESDSAEIKRGRQLLDERRYDIQQLLG
;
A
#
# COMPACT_ATOMS: atom_id res chain seq x y z
N MET A 1 4.83 -23.81 10.50
CA MET A 1 4.48 -22.44 10.04
C MET A 1 3.18 -22.05 10.71
N THR A 2 3.23 -21.16 11.70
CA THR A 2 2.01 -20.63 12.36
C THR A 2 1.30 -19.70 11.36
N THR A 3 0.12 -20.11 10.89
CA THR A 3 -0.82 -19.22 10.19
C THR A 3 -1.22 -18.12 11.15
N ALA A 4 -0.56 -16.96 11.07
CA ALA A 4 -0.98 -15.78 11.81
C ALA A 4 -2.37 -15.38 11.28
N THR A 5 -3.40 -15.57 12.11
CA THR A 5 -4.75 -15.13 11.79
C THR A 5 -4.77 -13.62 11.68
N LEU A 6 -5.13 -13.09 10.51
CA LEU A 6 -5.32 -11.65 10.32
C LEU A 6 -6.38 -11.13 11.28
N SER A 7 -6.11 -9.98 11.90
CA SER A 7 -7.13 -9.26 12.64
C SER A 7 -8.23 -8.76 11.70
N PRO A 8 -9.45 -8.52 12.21
CA PRO A 8 -10.54 -7.96 11.39
C PRO A 8 -10.17 -6.65 10.69
N THR A 9 -9.39 -5.78 11.35
CA THR A 9 -8.93 -4.52 10.77
C THR A 9 -7.93 -4.74 9.64
N GLU A 10 -6.99 -5.68 9.78
CA GLU A 10 -6.04 -6.03 8.71
C GLU A 10 -6.77 -6.62 7.49
N ALA A 11 -7.75 -7.50 7.70
CA ALA A 11 -8.56 -8.08 6.63
C ALA A 11 -9.32 -6.99 5.83
N ARG A 12 -9.86 -5.98 6.53
CA ARG A 12 -10.50 -4.82 5.88
C ARG A 12 -9.52 -3.97 5.11
N VAL A 13 -8.35 -3.69 5.68
CA VAL A 13 -7.30 -2.95 4.97
C VAL A 13 -6.96 -3.66 3.67
N LEU A 14 -6.74 -4.98 3.71
CA LEU A 14 -6.48 -5.79 2.51
C LEU A 14 -7.64 -5.73 1.51
N LYS A 15 -8.89 -5.77 1.97
CA LYS A 15 -10.06 -5.58 1.10
C LYS A 15 -10.05 -4.22 0.40
N ILE A 16 -9.74 -3.13 1.12
CA ILE A 16 -9.70 -1.77 0.57
C ILE A 16 -8.61 -1.62 -0.48
N VAL A 17 -7.41 -2.14 -0.22
CA VAL A 17 -6.25 -1.97 -1.11
C VAL A 17 -6.17 -3.02 -2.21
N GLY A 18 -6.96 -4.09 -2.14
CA GLY A 18 -6.99 -5.19 -3.12
C GLY A 18 -7.58 -4.85 -4.49
N GLY A 19 -7.98 -3.60 -4.73
CA GLY A 19 -8.47 -3.12 -6.04
C GLY A 19 -9.95 -3.39 -6.34
N THR A 20 -10.60 -4.27 -5.59
CA THR A 20 -12.04 -4.57 -5.76
C THR A 20 -12.95 -3.73 -4.86
N PHE A 21 -12.41 -2.77 -4.12
CA PHE A 21 -13.19 -1.95 -3.18
C PHE A 21 -13.89 -0.77 -3.86
N HIS A 22 -14.99 -1.06 -4.54
CA HIS A 22 -15.97 -0.10 -5.05
C HIS A 22 -17.39 -0.67 -4.91
N GLU A 23 -18.37 0.22 -4.91
CA GLU A 23 -19.76 -0.09 -4.59
C GLU A 23 -20.33 -1.25 -5.42
N ASP A 24 -20.09 -1.25 -6.73
CA ASP A 24 -20.58 -2.29 -7.64
C ASP A 24 -19.97 -3.68 -7.40
N SER A 25 -18.72 -3.75 -6.89
CA SER A 25 -18.01 -5.01 -6.66
C SER A 25 -18.35 -5.65 -5.33
N VAL A 26 -18.48 -4.85 -4.26
CA VAL A 26 -18.71 -5.38 -2.91
C VAL A 26 -20.18 -5.27 -2.47
N GLY A 27 -21.00 -4.56 -3.24
CA GLY A 27 -22.37 -4.20 -2.92
C GLY A 27 -22.47 -2.95 -2.04
N PRO A 28 -23.56 -2.19 -2.17
CA PRO A 28 -23.75 -0.89 -1.51
C PRO A 28 -23.66 -0.95 0.02
N GLN A 29 -24.31 -1.94 0.63
CA GLN A 29 -24.33 -2.09 2.09
C GLN A 29 -22.93 -2.42 2.65
N ALA A 30 -22.19 -3.33 2.01
CA ALA A 30 -20.87 -3.71 2.47
C ALA A 30 -19.85 -2.58 2.25
N TYR A 31 -20.01 -1.82 1.16
CA TYR A 31 -19.20 -0.63 0.90
C TYR A 31 -19.41 0.43 1.99
N GLN A 32 -20.67 0.82 2.25
CA GLN A 32 -21.02 1.81 3.26
C GLN A 32 -20.56 1.39 4.65
N ARG A 33 -20.83 0.14 5.06
CA ARG A 33 -20.37 -0.39 6.35
C ARG A 33 -18.85 -0.30 6.51
N THR A 34 -18.09 -0.64 5.48
CA THR A 34 -16.62 -0.55 5.53
C THR A 34 -16.16 0.90 5.70
N LEU A 35 -16.82 1.86 5.04
CA LEU A 35 -16.52 3.28 5.20
C LEU A 35 -16.89 3.82 6.59
N GLU A 36 -18.02 3.38 7.15
CA GLU A 36 -18.43 3.74 8.51
C GLU A 36 -17.45 3.22 9.55
N GLU A 37 -17.04 1.95 9.43
CA GLU A 37 -16.03 1.35 10.31
C GLU A 37 -14.66 2.05 10.17
N LEU A 38 -14.27 2.44 8.95
CA LEU A 38 -13.07 3.24 8.71
C LEU A 38 -13.16 4.62 9.38
N ARG A 39 -14.32 5.29 9.31
CA ARG A 39 -14.55 6.60 9.94
C ARG A 39 -14.60 6.51 11.46
N ALA A 40 -15.08 5.40 12.01
CA ALA A 40 -15.14 5.17 13.44
C ALA A 40 -13.75 5.00 14.07
N ASP A 41 -12.80 4.41 13.34
CA ASP A 41 -11.41 4.23 13.82
C ASP A 41 -10.38 4.36 12.68
N PRO A 42 -10.14 5.58 12.16
CA PRO A 42 -9.20 5.78 11.06
C PRO A 42 -7.75 5.47 11.49
N VAL A 43 -7.40 5.77 12.74
CA VAL A 43 -6.06 5.54 13.29
C VAL A 43 -5.75 4.05 13.40
N GLY A 44 -6.71 3.23 13.85
CA GLY A 44 -6.55 1.77 13.90
C GLY A 44 -6.34 1.15 12.51
N HIS A 45 -7.06 1.63 11.49
CA HIS A 45 -6.87 1.17 10.11
C HIS A 45 -5.50 1.60 9.56
N LEU A 46 -5.05 2.83 9.83
CA LEU A 46 -3.72 3.31 9.44
C LEU A 46 -2.60 2.54 10.15
N ARG A 47 -2.79 2.15 11.42
CA ARG A 47 -1.86 1.29 12.15
C ARG A 47 -1.79 -0.11 11.56
N ALA A 48 -2.93 -0.72 11.25
CA ALA A 48 -2.98 -2.02 10.58
C ALA A 48 -2.28 -1.96 9.21
N PHE A 49 -2.53 -0.91 8.43
CA PHE A 49 -1.85 -0.67 7.16
C PHE A 49 -0.33 -0.54 7.32
N THR A 50 0.12 0.23 8.31
CA THR A 50 1.55 0.41 8.60
C THR A 50 2.20 -0.93 8.94
N LYS A 51 1.53 -1.75 9.77
CA LYS A 51 2.02 -3.09 10.10
C LYS A 51 2.16 -3.97 8.85
N LEU A 52 1.13 -3.98 7.99
CA LEU A 52 1.11 -4.82 6.79
C LEU A 52 2.16 -4.43 5.75
N PHE A 53 2.30 -3.13 5.45
CA PHE A 53 3.03 -2.68 4.25
C PHE A 53 4.28 -1.84 4.53
N VAL A 54 4.46 -1.34 5.75
CA VAL A 54 5.60 -0.48 6.10
C VAL A 54 6.59 -1.21 7.00
N GLN A 55 6.12 -1.89 8.05
CA GLN A 55 6.97 -2.53 9.06
C GLN A 55 7.52 -3.89 8.64
N ASN A 56 6.77 -4.66 7.84
CA ASN A 56 7.23 -5.95 7.34
C ASN A 56 8.34 -5.78 6.29
N PRO A 57 9.20 -6.81 6.07
CA PRO A 57 10.16 -6.83 4.97
C PRO A 57 9.50 -6.42 3.65
N PRO A 58 10.23 -5.71 2.78
CA PRO A 58 9.63 -5.19 1.57
C PRO A 58 9.19 -6.37 0.72
N ASN A 59 7.91 -6.38 0.35
CA ASN A 59 7.36 -7.32 -0.59
C ASN A 59 6.97 -6.50 -1.83
N PRO A 60 7.87 -6.39 -2.82
CA PRO A 60 7.67 -5.47 -3.92
C PRO A 60 6.38 -5.71 -4.73
N PRO A 61 5.97 -6.98 -5.01
CA PRO A 61 4.65 -7.25 -5.58
C PRO A 61 3.49 -6.56 -4.82
N LEU A 62 3.47 -6.65 -3.48
CA LEU A 62 2.43 -5.99 -2.68
C LEU A 62 2.48 -4.46 -2.78
N LEU A 63 3.67 -3.87 -2.97
CA LEU A 63 3.84 -2.43 -3.12
C LEU A 63 3.42 -1.91 -4.50
N THR A 64 3.49 -2.74 -5.55
CA THR A 64 3.19 -2.34 -6.93
C THR A 64 1.78 -2.72 -7.40
N GLU A 65 1.26 -3.86 -6.95
CA GLU A 65 0.00 -4.43 -7.43
C GLU A 65 -1.22 -3.96 -6.63
N LEU A 66 -1.03 -3.56 -5.36
CA LEU A 66 -2.11 -3.08 -4.52
C LEU A 66 -2.38 -1.59 -4.72
N HIS A 67 -3.63 -1.20 -4.53
CA HIS A 67 -4.10 0.18 -4.57
C HIS A 67 -3.87 0.87 -3.22
N LEU A 68 -2.61 0.90 -2.76
CA LEU A 68 -2.24 1.39 -1.42
C LEU A 68 -2.65 2.85 -1.18
N ALA A 69 -2.64 3.68 -2.21
CA ALA A 69 -3.10 5.07 -2.15
C ALA A 69 -4.58 5.19 -1.76
N LYS A 70 -5.41 4.18 -2.06
CA LYS A 70 -6.87 4.22 -1.82
C LYS A 70 -7.20 4.40 -0.34
N LEU A 71 -6.55 3.64 0.56
CA LEU A 71 -6.79 3.78 1.99
C LEU A 71 -6.36 5.16 2.49
N LEU A 72 -5.23 5.67 2.00
CA LEU A 72 -4.73 6.99 2.37
C LEU A 72 -5.67 8.09 1.90
N GLN A 73 -6.21 8.00 0.68
CA GLN A 73 -7.23 8.94 0.16
C GLN A 73 -8.50 8.92 1.01
N LEU A 74 -8.96 7.74 1.44
CA LEU A 74 -10.16 7.62 2.27
C LEU A 74 -9.96 8.14 3.71
N THR A 75 -8.73 8.10 4.22
CA THR A 75 -8.39 8.53 5.59
C THR A 75 -7.93 9.99 5.67
N ALA A 76 -7.37 10.55 4.59
CA ALA A 76 -6.91 11.94 4.52
C ALA A 76 -7.93 12.98 5.05
N PRO A 77 -9.23 12.94 4.68
CA PRO A 77 -10.19 13.94 5.16
C PRO A 77 -10.57 13.78 6.64
N ILE A 78 -10.30 12.64 7.27
CA ILE A 78 -10.76 12.31 8.64
C ILE A 78 -9.60 12.17 9.65
N ALA A 79 -8.39 11.87 9.20
CA ALA A 79 -7.19 11.76 10.03
C ALA A 79 -5.95 12.29 9.26
N PRO A 80 -5.94 13.58 8.86
CA PRO A 80 -4.96 14.12 7.92
C PRO A 80 -3.50 14.00 8.39
N GLU A 81 -3.24 14.22 9.68
CA GLU A 81 -1.88 14.15 10.21
C GLU A 81 -1.33 12.72 10.21
N GLU A 82 -2.12 11.75 10.70
CA GLU A 82 -1.76 10.34 10.69
C GLU A 82 -1.59 9.82 9.26
N THR A 83 -2.50 10.18 8.36
CA THR A 83 -2.41 9.82 6.95
C THR A 83 -1.11 10.34 6.32
N ARG A 84 -0.74 11.61 6.55
CA ARG A 84 0.52 12.17 6.06
C ARG A 84 1.75 11.42 6.61
N LYS A 85 1.75 11.09 7.92
CA LYS A 85 2.84 10.31 8.54
C LYS A 85 2.99 8.94 7.87
N VAL A 86 1.88 8.22 7.66
CA VAL A 86 1.89 6.90 7.02
C VAL A 86 2.27 6.99 5.54
N ALA A 87 1.75 7.99 4.82
CA ALA A 87 2.09 8.23 3.41
C ALA A 87 3.59 8.50 3.23
N ALA A 88 4.18 9.35 4.09
CA ALA A 88 5.62 9.62 4.06
C ALA A 88 6.45 8.35 4.34
N ALA A 89 6.04 7.55 5.32
CA ALA A 89 6.72 6.29 5.64
C ALA A 89 6.62 5.28 4.49
N LEU A 90 5.47 5.16 3.84
CA LEU A 90 5.27 4.30 2.67
C LEU A 90 6.09 4.78 1.46
N ALA A 91 6.10 6.09 1.18
CA ALA A 91 6.88 6.65 0.09
C ALA A 91 8.39 6.39 0.28
N ARG A 92 8.89 6.51 1.52
CA ARG A 92 10.26 6.12 1.85
C ARG A 92 10.49 4.62 1.61
N ARG A 93 9.56 3.77 2.04
CA ARG A 93 9.63 2.32 1.83
C ARG A 93 9.72 1.95 0.35
N MET A 94 8.90 2.57 -0.50
CA MET A 94 8.93 2.36 -1.94
C MET A 94 10.24 2.84 -2.57
N ALA A 95 10.78 3.98 -2.11
CA ALA A 95 12.08 4.48 -2.57
C ALA A 95 13.23 3.53 -2.22
N ASP A 96 13.23 2.97 -1.01
CA ASP A 96 14.24 2.00 -0.60
C ASP A 96 14.14 0.71 -1.43
N SER A 97 12.94 0.18 -1.65
CA SER A 97 12.73 -0.98 -2.54
C SER A 97 13.12 -0.72 -4.00
N ALA A 98 12.93 0.51 -4.50
CA ALA A 98 13.36 0.89 -5.84
C ALA A 98 14.89 0.91 -5.96
N ARG A 99 15.60 1.35 -4.91
CA ARG A 99 17.07 1.32 -4.84
C ARG A 99 17.61 -0.11 -4.78
N ASP A 100 17.00 -0.97 -3.97
CA ASP A 100 17.40 -2.38 -3.88
C ASP A 100 17.30 -3.06 -5.26
N ARG A 101 16.26 -2.73 -6.02
CA ARG A 101 16.10 -3.21 -7.41
C ARG A 101 17.11 -2.62 -8.37
N GLU A 102 17.43 -1.33 -8.26
CA GLU A 102 18.49 -0.73 -9.09
C GLU A 102 19.84 -1.43 -8.86
N ALA A 103 20.18 -1.75 -7.60
CA ALA A 103 21.39 -2.49 -7.28
C ALA A 103 21.36 -3.89 -7.93
N ALA A 104 20.25 -4.62 -7.81
CA ALA A 104 20.08 -5.92 -8.46
C ALA A 104 20.16 -5.86 -10.00
N TYR A 105 19.69 -4.78 -10.61
CA TYR A 105 19.79 -4.55 -12.06
C TYR A 105 21.26 -4.42 -12.50
N LEU A 106 22.05 -3.64 -11.76
CA LEU A 106 23.47 -3.43 -12.07
C LEU A 106 24.32 -4.69 -11.91
N GLU A 107 23.88 -5.62 -11.05
CA GLU A 107 24.54 -6.90 -10.81
C GLU A 107 24.07 -8.01 -11.78
N SER A 108 22.97 -7.79 -12.50
CA SER A 108 22.40 -8.80 -13.40
C SER A 108 23.20 -8.89 -14.70
N THR A 109 23.49 -10.13 -15.11
CA THR A 109 24.09 -10.45 -16.41
C THR A 109 23.08 -11.05 -17.39
N ASP A 110 21.84 -11.29 -16.95
CA ASP A 110 20.74 -11.81 -17.76
C ASP A 110 19.84 -10.67 -18.24
N GLU A 111 19.62 -10.58 -19.55
CA GLU A 111 18.80 -9.54 -20.19
C GLU A 111 17.31 -9.62 -19.81
N SER A 112 16.78 -10.82 -19.58
CA SER A 112 15.38 -11.04 -19.20
C SER A 112 15.13 -10.52 -17.78
N ASP A 113 15.98 -10.91 -16.85
CA ASP A 113 15.91 -10.46 -15.45
C ASP A 113 16.09 -8.95 -15.36
N SER A 114 17.02 -8.41 -16.16
CA SER A 114 17.27 -6.96 -16.27
C SER A 114 16.02 -6.18 -16.68
N ALA A 115 15.23 -6.68 -17.63
CA ALA A 115 14.00 -6.03 -18.07
C ALA A 115 12.90 -6.04 -16.99
N GLU A 116 12.74 -7.17 -16.29
CA GLU A 116 11.76 -7.30 -15.20
C GLU A 116 12.12 -6.38 -14.02
N ILE A 117 13.38 -6.36 -13.61
CA ILE A 117 13.86 -5.50 -12.52
C ILE A 117 13.63 -4.03 -12.85
N LYS A 118 13.97 -3.61 -14.08
CA LYS A 118 13.74 -2.24 -14.55
C LYS A 118 12.25 -1.86 -14.52
N ARG A 119 11.36 -2.75 -14.98
CA ARG A 119 9.91 -2.54 -14.92
C ARG A 119 9.40 -2.44 -13.48
N GLY A 120 9.85 -3.32 -12.61
CA GLY A 120 9.48 -3.32 -11.19
C GLY A 120 9.92 -2.03 -10.48
N ARG A 121 11.09 -1.48 -10.84
CA ARG A 121 11.55 -0.18 -10.34
C ARG A 121 10.65 0.96 -10.83
N GLN A 122 10.37 1.03 -12.13
CA GLN A 122 9.51 2.08 -12.70
C GLN A 122 8.14 2.11 -12.03
N LEU A 123 7.52 0.94 -11.82
CA LEU A 123 6.24 0.84 -11.10
C LEU A 123 6.34 1.35 -9.65
N LEU A 124 7.43 1.05 -8.93
CA LEU A 124 7.62 1.58 -7.57
C LEU A 124 7.76 3.11 -7.57
N ASP A 125 8.45 3.68 -8.55
CA ASP A 125 8.58 5.13 -8.70
C ASP A 125 7.23 5.79 -9.02
N GLU A 126 6.43 5.22 -9.92
CA GLU A 126 5.07 5.68 -10.24
C GLU A 126 4.16 5.62 -9.00
N ARG A 127 4.13 4.49 -8.30
CA ARG A 127 3.34 4.36 -7.06
C ARG A 127 3.78 5.33 -5.98
N ARG A 128 5.09 5.54 -5.84
CA ARG A 128 5.61 6.53 -4.89
C ARG A 128 5.13 7.94 -5.24
N TYR A 129 5.12 8.30 -6.52
CA TYR A 129 4.62 9.58 -6.98
C TYR A 129 3.15 9.78 -6.59
N ASP A 130 2.28 8.78 -6.82
CA ASP A 130 0.87 8.82 -6.41
C ASP A 130 0.70 9.09 -4.90
N ILE A 131 1.53 8.45 -4.07
CA ILE A 131 1.52 8.63 -2.61
C ILE A 131 2.02 10.03 -2.22
N GLN A 132 3.03 10.56 -2.93
CA GLN A 132 3.57 11.89 -2.67
C GLN A 132 2.58 13.01 -3.02
N GLN A 133 1.71 12.82 -4.01
CA GLN A 133 0.64 13.77 -4.30
C GLN A 133 -0.35 13.94 -3.13
N LEU A 134 -0.43 12.97 -2.22
CA LEU A 134 -1.25 13.06 -1.00
C LEU A 134 -0.58 13.87 0.13
N LEU A 135 0.70 14.25 -0.04
CA LEU A 135 1.46 15.02 0.95
C LEU A 135 1.47 16.53 0.68
N GLY A 136 1.15 16.95 -0.55
CA GLY A 136 1.03 18.36 -0.96
C GLY A 136 -0.31 18.95 -0.55
#